data_AF-A0AAW2TJG1-F1
#
_entry.id   AF-A0AAW2TJG1-F1
#
_cell.length_a   1.000
_cell.length_b   1.000
_cell.length_c   1.000
_cell.angle_alpha   90.00
_cell.angle_beta   90.00
_cell.angle_gamma   90.00
#
_symmetry.space_group_name_H-M   'P 1'
#
loop_
_entity.id
_entity.type
_entity.pdbx_description
1 polymer ?
#
loop_
_entity_poly.entity_id
_entity_poly.type
_entity_poly.pdbx_seq_one_letter_code
_entity_poly.pdbx_strand_id
1 'polypeptide(L)'
;MFHKAWKLYERSMLTDLIDPRMRENGFVDKDVLQATHVAFLCLQPHANQRPRMSEIVAMLTCKVELGGTPTRPAFLDRRKRKDEKILWDSISEHFPSPLKNESPSLPRQPK
;
A
#
# COMPACT_ATOMS: atom_id res chain seq x y z
N MET A 1 11.73 -3.20 2.78
CA MET A 1 11.84 -1.78 3.15
C MET A 1 10.75 -1.35 4.13
N PHE A 2 9.45 -1.46 3.77
CA PHE A 2 8.32 -1.07 4.62
C PHE A 2 8.26 -1.71 6.02
N HIS A 3 8.66 -2.97 6.18
CA HIS A 3 8.74 -3.62 7.50
C HIS A 3 9.71 -2.92 8.47
N LYS A 4 10.85 -2.42 7.96
CA LYS A 4 11.82 -1.66 8.76
C LYS A 4 11.24 -0.30 9.13
N ALA A 5 10.62 0.39 8.17
CA ALA A 5 9.96 1.68 8.40
C ALA A 5 8.86 1.59 9.46
N TRP A 6 8.00 0.57 9.39
CA TRP A 6 6.94 0.37 10.38
C TRP A 6 7.48 0.13 11.80
N LYS A 7 8.51 -0.72 11.94
CA LYS A 7 9.15 -0.96 13.25
C LYS A 7 9.80 0.30 13.84
N LEU A 8 10.37 1.15 12.99
CA LEU A 8 10.95 2.42 13.43
C LEU A 8 9.87 3.43 13.80
N TYR A 9 8.76 3.44 13.07
CA TYR A 9 7.57 4.23 13.38
C TYR A 9 6.96 3.86 14.74
N GLU A 10 6.76 2.55 15.01
CA GLU A 10 6.26 2.06 16.30
C GLU A 10 7.19 2.43 17.47
N ARG A 11 8.48 2.62 17.21
CA ARG A 11 9.50 2.98 18.22
C ARG A 11 9.75 4.48 18.30
N SER A 12 9.05 5.30 17.52
CA SER A 12 9.31 6.74 17.37
C SER A 12 10.76 7.05 16.96
N MET A 13 11.46 6.13 16.29
CA MET A 13 12.84 6.24 15.83
C MET A 13 12.90 6.53 14.33
N LEU A 14 12.13 7.51 13.87
CA LEU A 14 12.00 7.81 12.44
C LEU A 14 13.25 8.48 11.84
N THR A 15 14.13 9.03 12.66
CA THR A 15 15.43 9.58 12.25
C THR A 15 16.34 8.55 11.58
N ASP A 16 16.16 7.26 11.89
CA ASP A 16 16.88 6.14 11.26
C ASP A 16 16.28 5.72 9.91
N LEU A 17 15.10 6.24 9.57
CA LEU A 17 14.46 6.03 8.27
C LEU A 17 14.92 7.08 7.24
N ILE A 18 15.39 8.24 7.72
CA ILE A 18 15.77 9.38 6.87
C ILE A 18 17.01 9.04 6.07
N ASP A 19 16.97 9.37 4.78
CA ASP A 19 18.11 9.23 3.89
C ASP A 19 19.31 10.04 4.45
N PRO A 20 20.50 9.42 4.60
CA PRO A 20 21.70 10.12 5.07
C PRO A 20 22.00 11.42 4.32
N ARG A 21 21.64 11.51 3.04
CA ARG A 21 21.84 12.70 2.20
C ARG A 21 20.98 13.88 2.64
N MET A 22 19.83 13.63 3.27
CA MET A 22 18.98 14.69 3.82
C MET A 22 19.51 15.24 5.16
N ARG A 23 20.48 14.56 5.78
CA ARG A 23 21.07 15.02 7.05
C ARG A 23 21.98 16.23 6.86
N GLU A 24 22.56 16.39 5.67
CA GLU A 24 23.50 17.49 5.36
C GLU A 24 22.83 18.86 5.39
N ASN A 25 21.63 18.97 4.82
CA ASN A 25 20.82 20.20 4.82
C ASN A 25 19.97 20.37 6.08
N GLY A 26 19.96 19.37 6.96
CA GLY A 26 19.06 19.30 8.10
C GLY A 26 17.61 19.03 7.71
N PHE A 27 16.83 18.56 8.68
CA PHE A 27 15.38 18.36 8.55
C PHE A 27 14.72 18.65 9.89
N VAL A 28 13.43 18.96 9.85
CA VAL A 28 12.62 19.13 11.06
C VAL A 28 12.01 17.78 11.41
N ASP A 29 12.33 17.24 12.60
CA ASP A 29 11.81 15.94 13.06
C ASP A 29 10.29 15.82 12.97
N LYS A 30 9.58 16.92 13.29
CA LYS A 30 8.12 16.99 13.23
C LYS A 30 7.59 16.80 11.80
N ASP A 31 8.23 17.42 10.82
CA ASP A 31 7.82 17.35 9.42
C ASP A 31 8.05 15.93 8.87
N VAL A 32 9.15 15.28 9.28
CA VAL A 32 9.43 13.88 8.92
C VAL A 32 8.40 12.94 9.55
N LEU A 33 8.09 13.13 10.84
CA LEU A 33 7.08 12.35 11.54
C LEU A 33 5.71 12.49 10.86
N GLN A 34 5.33 13.73 10.54
CA GLN A 34 4.08 14.06 9.85
C GLN A 34 4.02 13.44 8.45
N ALA A 35 5.05 13.63 7.63
CA ALA A 35 5.13 13.04 6.29
C ALA A 35 5.08 11.50 6.34
N THR A 36 5.75 10.90 7.32
CA THR A 36 5.74 9.44 7.49
C THR A 36 4.37 8.93 7.94
N HIS A 37 3.72 9.63 8.86
CA HIS A 37 2.37 9.29 9.32
C HIS A 37 1.37 9.33 8.16
N VAL A 38 1.39 10.41 7.37
CA VAL A 38 0.55 10.55 6.16
C VAL A 38 0.85 9.43 5.15
N ALA A 39 2.12 9.09 4.93
CA ALA A 39 2.49 7.96 4.06
C ALA A 39 1.85 6.63 4.52
N PHE A 40 1.80 6.36 5.83
CA PHE A 40 1.15 5.16 6.34
C PHE A 40 -0.37 5.18 6.25
N LEU A 41 -1.01 6.34 6.33
CA LEU A 41 -2.45 6.47 6.05
C LEU A 41 -2.77 6.20 4.56
N CYS A 42 -1.91 6.66 3.65
CA CYS A 42 -2.05 6.39 2.21
C CYS A 42 -1.87 4.90 1.86
N LEU A 43 -1.10 4.17 2.65
CA LEU A 43 -0.79 2.76 2.45
C LEU A 43 -1.78 1.80 3.15
N GLN A 44 -2.90 2.31 3.66
CA GLN A 44 -3.91 1.45 4.29
C GLN A 44 -4.45 0.41 3.30
N PRO A 45 -4.67 -0.84 3.76
CA PRO A 45 -5.10 -1.93 2.91
C PRO A 45 -6.48 -1.66 2.30
N HIS A 46 -7.40 -1.08 3.08
CA HIS A 46 -8.74 -0.76 2.62
C HIS A 46 -8.80 0.66 2.03
N ALA A 47 -9.41 0.79 0.84
CA ALA A 47 -9.48 2.05 0.12
C ALA A 47 -10.24 3.16 0.88
N ASN A 48 -11.27 2.78 1.64
CA ASN A 48 -12.05 3.69 2.48
C ASN A 48 -11.29 4.23 3.71
N GLN A 49 -10.15 3.63 4.06
CA GLN A 49 -9.30 4.11 5.16
C GLN A 49 -8.20 5.07 4.67
N ARG A 50 -8.06 5.25 3.35
CA ARG A 50 -7.07 6.16 2.78
C ARG A 50 -7.66 7.58 2.77
N PRO A 51 -6.90 8.58 3.23
CA PRO A 51 -7.36 9.96 3.22
C PRO A 51 -7.52 10.48 1.79
N ARG A 52 -8.45 11.41 1.59
CA ARG A 52 -8.61 12.13 0.32
C ARG A 52 -7.40 13.03 0.08
N MET A 53 -7.12 13.33 -1.20
CA MET A 53 -6.00 14.21 -1.56
C MET A 53 -6.07 15.59 -0.91
N SER A 54 -7.26 16.16 -0.74
CA SER A 54 -7.45 17.44 -0.04
C SER A 54 -7.04 17.35 1.43
N GLU A 55 -7.35 16.22 2.09
CA GLU A 55 -6.96 15.96 3.48
C GLU A 55 -5.45 15.73 3.58
N ILE A 56 -4.85 15.03 2.61
CA ILE A 56 -3.39 14.83 2.53
C ILE A 56 -2.67 16.18 2.43
N VAL A 57 -3.11 17.06 1.51
CA VAL A 57 -2.51 18.40 1.38
C VAL A 57 -2.67 19.17 2.68
N ALA A 58 -3.87 19.20 3.27
CA ALA A 58 -4.09 19.87 4.55
C ALA A 58 -3.19 19.31 5.66
N MET A 59 -3.04 17.99 5.76
CA MET A 59 -2.15 17.33 6.74
C MET A 59 -0.68 17.58 6.49
N LEU A 60 -0.24 18.00 5.30
CA LEU A 60 1.17 18.29 5.00
C LEU A 60 1.47 19.80 5.08
N THR A 61 0.51 20.66 4.75
CA THR A 61 0.69 22.12 4.72
C THR A 61 0.24 22.81 6.00
N CYS A 62 -0.75 22.24 6.69
CA CYS A 62 -1.32 22.81 7.90
C CYS A 62 -0.90 21.96 9.10
N LYS A 63 -0.63 22.60 10.25
CA LYS A 63 -0.43 21.92 11.54
C LYS A 63 -1.78 21.44 12.12
N VAL A 64 -2.55 20.72 11.31
CA VAL A 64 -3.81 20.10 11.73
C VAL A 64 -3.48 18.80 12.45
N GLU A 65 -4.30 18.41 13.43
CA GLU A 65 -4.15 17.13 14.09
C GLU A 65 -4.13 15.99 13.06
N LEU A 66 -3.14 15.12 13.19
CA LEU A 66 -2.96 13.96 12.32
C LEU A 66 -4.20 13.06 12.45
N GLY A 67 -4.96 12.93 11.37
CA GLY A 67 -6.21 12.19 11.36
C GLY A 67 -5.97 10.68 11.45
N GLY A 68 -6.54 10.05 12.48
CA GLY A 68 -6.52 8.59 12.63
C GLY A 68 -5.14 8.00 12.97
N THR A 69 -5.12 6.75 13.42
CA THR A 69 -3.86 6.02 13.63
C THR A 69 -3.69 5.03 12.48
N PRO A 70 -2.56 5.06 11.73
CA PRO A 70 -2.35 4.08 10.69
C PRO A 70 -2.33 2.68 11.31
N THR A 71 -2.98 1.74 10.64
CA THR A 71 -2.94 0.32 11.01
C THR A 71 -1.72 -0.34 10.36
N ARG A 72 -1.14 -1.31 11.06
CA ARG A 72 -0.04 -2.13 10.54
C ARG A 72 -0.43 -2.77 9.20
N PRO A 73 0.32 -2.52 8.11
CA PRO A 73 -0.05 -3.06 6.82
C PRO A 73 -0.03 -4.59 6.81
N ALA A 74 -1.12 -5.22 6.33
CA ALA A 74 -1.30 -6.67 6.33
C ALA A 74 -0.20 -7.43 5.54
N PHE A 75 0.43 -6.78 4.57
CA PHE A 75 1.54 -7.38 3.81
C PHE A 75 2.81 -7.59 4.66
N LEU A 76 2.92 -6.95 5.83
CA LEU A 76 4.01 -7.18 6.78
C LEU A 76 3.92 -8.54 7.48
N ASP A 77 2.74 -9.15 7.51
CA ASP A 77 2.49 -10.43 8.19
C ASP A 77 2.55 -11.65 7.25
N ARG A 78 2.68 -11.42 5.93
CA ARG A 78 2.66 -12.47 4.90
C ARG A 78 3.83 -13.47 4.97
N ARG A 79 4.82 -13.28 5.86
CA ARG A 79 6.03 -14.13 5.93
C ARG A 79 5.85 -15.48 6.65
N LYS A 80 4.64 -15.90 6.98
CA LYS A 80 4.33 -17.24 7.53
C LYS A 80 3.33 -18.05 6.69
N ARG A 81 3.34 -17.95 5.36
CA ARG A 81 2.78 -19.02 4.51
C ARG A 81 3.86 -20.09 4.30
N LYS A 82 4.10 -20.93 5.31
CA LYS A 82 4.36 -22.34 5.02
C LYS A 82 2.97 -22.91 4.70
N ASP A 83 2.84 -23.75 3.67
CA ASP A 83 1.59 -24.37 3.17
C ASP A 83 0.87 -23.71 1.97
N GLU A 84 1.61 -23.10 1.03
CA GLU A 84 1.12 -22.86 -0.35
C GLU A 84 1.58 -23.96 -1.34
N LYS A 85 2.04 -25.11 -0.82
CA LYS A 85 2.42 -26.28 -1.66
C LYS A 85 1.34 -27.35 -1.77
N ILE A 86 0.25 -27.29 -0.99
CA ILE A 86 -0.79 -28.34 -0.98
C ILE A 86 -1.96 -28.02 -1.93
N LEU A 87 -2.17 -26.76 -2.32
CA LEU A 87 -3.37 -26.35 -3.06
C LEU A 87 -3.23 -26.41 -4.60
N TRP A 88 -2.04 -26.16 -5.16
CA TRP A 88 -1.89 -26.09 -6.62
C TRP A 88 -1.91 -27.48 -7.30
N ASP A 89 -1.50 -28.52 -6.58
CA ASP A 89 -1.48 -29.90 -7.10
C ASP A 89 -2.90 -30.46 -7.30
N SER A 90 -3.89 -29.97 -6.53
CA SER A 90 -5.29 -30.44 -6.64
C SER A 90 -6.10 -29.74 -7.74
N ILE A 91 -5.62 -28.62 -8.30
CA ILE A 91 -6.38 -27.84 -9.31
C ILE A 91 -6.00 -28.27 -10.74
N SER A 92 -4.85 -28.91 -10.94
CA SER A 92 -4.33 -29.25 -12.27
C SER A 92 -5.02 -30.42 -12.98
N GLU A 93 -5.84 -31.22 -12.29
CA GLU A 93 -6.36 -32.49 -12.82
C GLU A 93 -7.81 -32.44 -13.36
N HIS A 94 -8.52 -31.29 -13.32
CA HIS A 94 -9.89 -31.27 -13.85
C HIS A 94 -10.34 -29.94 -14.46
N PHE A 95 -9.86 -29.66 -15.68
CA PHE A 95 -10.57 -28.76 -16.60
C PHE A 95 -10.72 -29.43 -17.96
N PRO A 96 -11.90 -30.01 -18.28
CA PRO A 96 -12.18 -30.43 -19.65
C PRO A 96 -12.30 -29.18 -20.54
N SER A 97 -11.53 -29.13 -21.61
CA SER A 97 -11.49 -28.00 -22.56
C SER A 97 -12.85 -27.78 -23.25
N PRO A 98 -13.47 -26.58 -23.16
CA PRO A 98 -14.65 -26.26 -23.96
C PRO A 98 -14.30 -25.79 -25.37
N LEU A 99 -15.24 -26.07 -26.27
CA LEU A 99 -15.18 -26.10 -27.72
C LEU A 99 -15.03 -24.74 -28.44
N LYS A 100 -14.47 -24.87 -29.65
CA LYS A 100 -14.29 -23.96 -30.79
C LYS A 100 -15.12 -22.67 -30.82
N ASN A 101 -14.38 -21.59 -31.06
CA ASN A 101 -14.77 -20.20 -31.27
C ASN A 101 -15.64 -20.05 -32.54
N GLU A 102 -16.87 -19.55 -32.41
CA GLU A 102 -17.58 -18.86 -33.49
C GLU A 102 -17.76 -17.40 -33.08
N SER A 103 -17.24 -16.47 -33.89
CA SER A 103 -17.32 -15.02 -33.64
C SER A 103 -18.59 -14.42 -34.26
N PRO A 104 -19.41 -13.65 -33.53
CA PRO A 104 -20.48 -12.86 -34.14
C PRO A 104 -19.90 -11.54 -34.68
N SER A 105 -20.18 -11.24 -35.95
CA SER A 105 -19.80 -10.00 -36.62
C SER A 105 -20.53 -8.77 -36.05
N LEU A 106 -19.80 -7.67 -35.89
CA LEU A 106 -20.33 -6.37 -35.46
C LEU A 106 -21.23 -5.72 -36.55
N PRO A 107 -22.37 -5.12 -36.19
CA PRO A 107 -23.21 -4.41 -37.15
C PRO A 107 -22.60 -3.05 -37.54
N ARG A 108 -22.56 -2.76 -38.84
CA ARG A 108 -22.12 -1.46 -39.39
C ARG A 108 -23.15 -0.39 -39.07
N GLN A 109 -22.69 0.76 -38.56
CA GLN A 109 -23.50 1.96 -38.37
C GLN A 109 -23.70 2.68 -39.73
N PRO A 110 -24.91 3.17 -40.06
CA PRO A 110 -25.15 3.95 -41.28
C PRO A 110 -24.72 5.41 -41.11
N LYS A 111 -24.47 6.07 -42.25
CA LYS A 111 -24.00 7.46 -42.38
C LYS A 111 -25.17 8.44 -42.43
#